data_AF-R6S7Q1-F1
#
_entry.id   AF-R6S7Q1-F1
#
_cell.length_a   1.000
_cell.length_b   1.000
_cell.length_c   1.000
_cell.angle_alpha   90.00
_cell.angle_beta   90.00
_cell.angle_gamma   90.00
#
_symmetry.space_group_name_H-M   'P 1'
#
loop_
_entity.id
_entity.type
_entity.pdbx_description
1 polymer ?
#
loop_
_entity_poly.entity_id
_entity_poly.type
_entity_poly.pdbx_seq_one_letter_code
_entity_poly.pdbx_strand_id
1 'polypeptide(L)'
;MFENKTKTNKYFYFIPFFICCFSNLLLLFFTKDSIEIKNIEFLINDVFLDIFVASSEEILFTYALIMYLETKNLSFFKIIIFSALIFALAHLLNITLDNIFNTLLQCLYCFGIGLITSFMFVSTRNIILSILFHFLFNFFNRSLFEKFIIHIPMPIFILVNCSIALLTFIYWLIIYKKRTIL
;
A
#
# COMPACT_ATOMS: atom_id res chain seq x y z
N MET A 1 -21.40 -32.07 -20.90
CA MET A 1 -20.66 -32.45 -19.68
C MET A 1 -19.21 -32.03 -19.86
N PHE A 2 -18.92 -30.75 -19.60
CA PHE A 2 -17.56 -30.21 -19.49
C PHE A 2 -17.57 -29.28 -18.27
N GLU A 3 -17.61 -29.89 -17.09
CA GLU A 3 -17.38 -29.22 -15.82
C GLU A 3 -15.88 -29.03 -15.56
N ASN A 4 -15.59 -28.04 -14.71
CA ASN A 4 -14.30 -27.63 -14.16
C ASN A 4 -13.43 -26.66 -14.97
N LYS A 5 -13.98 -25.46 -15.22
CA LYS A 5 -13.19 -24.25 -14.95
C LYS A 5 -13.12 -24.09 -13.44
N THR A 6 -12.01 -24.47 -12.81
CA THR A 6 -11.72 -24.11 -11.43
C THR A 6 -11.92 -22.60 -11.28
N LYS A 7 -12.99 -22.18 -10.60
CA LYS A 7 -13.21 -20.77 -10.20
C LYS A 7 -12.12 -20.44 -9.17
N THR A 8 -10.91 -20.18 -9.62
CA THR A 8 -9.86 -19.63 -8.77
C THR A 8 -10.40 -18.33 -8.21
N ASN A 9 -10.49 -18.26 -6.87
CA ASN A 9 -11.03 -17.11 -6.19
C ASN A 9 -10.18 -15.89 -6.55
N LYS A 10 -10.81 -14.85 -7.11
CA LYS A 10 -10.11 -13.65 -7.59
C LYS A 10 -9.25 -12.96 -6.53
N TYR A 11 -9.56 -13.17 -5.25
CA TYR A 11 -8.76 -12.69 -4.12
C TYR A 11 -7.32 -13.25 -4.10
N PHE A 12 -7.08 -14.45 -4.63
CA PHE A 12 -5.74 -15.06 -4.68
C PHE A 12 -4.74 -14.26 -5.53
N TYR A 13 -5.22 -13.54 -6.55
CA TYR A 13 -4.36 -12.67 -7.35
C TYR A 13 -3.83 -11.48 -6.56
N PHE A 14 -4.45 -11.12 -5.43
CA PHE A 14 -4.00 -9.98 -4.64
C PHE A 14 -2.98 -10.35 -3.56
N ILE A 15 -2.81 -11.63 -3.25
CA ILE A 15 -1.89 -12.09 -2.19
C ILE A 15 -0.46 -11.57 -2.39
N PRO A 16 0.14 -11.61 -3.59
CA PRO A 16 1.52 -11.16 -3.73
C PRO A 16 1.73 -9.67 -3.50
N PHE A 17 0.68 -8.84 -3.56
CA PHE A 17 0.80 -7.43 -3.17
C PHE A 17 1.17 -7.28 -1.70
N PHE A 18 0.69 -8.17 -0.82
CA PHE A 18 0.96 -8.07 0.62
C PHE A 18 2.44 -8.23 0.97
N ILE A 19 3.29 -8.71 0.05
CA ILE A 19 4.74 -8.74 0.25
C ILE A 19 5.28 -7.32 0.50
N CYS A 20 4.73 -6.29 -0.15
CA CYS A 20 5.21 -4.93 0.05
C CYS A 20 4.84 -4.35 1.43
N CYS A 21 3.85 -4.90 2.13
CA CYS A 21 3.54 -4.52 3.51
C CYS A 21 4.71 -4.84 4.46
N PHE A 22 5.57 -5.79 4.12
CA PHE A 22 6.68 -6.24 4.97
C PHE A 22 8.05 -5.70 4.49
N SER A 23 8.07 -4.74 3.57
CA SER A 23 9.31 -4.30 2.90
C SER A 23 10.37 -3.78 3.87
N ASN A 24 9.96 -2.98 4.86
CA ASN A 24 10.88 -2.46 5.86
C ASN A 24 11.35 -3.55 6.83
N LEU A 25 10.52 -4.56 7.15
CA LEU A 25 10.96 -5.69 7.98
C LEU A 25 12.08 -6.50 7.33
N LEU A 26 12.17 -6.53 5.99
CA LEU A 26 13.29 -7.18 5.30
C LEU A 26 14.64 -6.49 5.58
N LEU A 27 14.62 -5.23 6.00
CA LEU A 27 15.83 -4.51 6.38
C LEU A 27 16.46 -5.04 7.67
N LEU A 28 15.68 -5.76 8.50
CA LEU A 28 16.20 -6.42 9.70
C LEU A 28 17.24 -7.50 9.37
N PHE A 29 17.26 -8.05 8.15
CA PHE A 29 18.31 -8.98 7.72
C PHE A 29 19.66 -8.30 7.43
N PHE A 30 19.68 -6.98 7.33
CA PHE A 30 20.87 -6.18 7.00
C PHE A 30 21.39 -5.38 8.19
N THR A 31 20.75 -5.47 9.36
CA THR A 31 21.28 -4.88 10.59
C THR A 31 22.45 -5.73 11.09
N LYS A 32 23.53 -5.06 11.50
CA LYS A 32 24.71 -5.71 12.10
C LYS A 32 24.63 -5.74 13.62
N ASP A 33 23.86 -4.83 14.20
CA ASP A 33 23.71 -4.68 15.64
C ASP A 33 22.56 -5.53 16.16
N SER A 34 22.57 -5.84 17.46
CA SER A 34 21.45 -6.49 18.13
C SER A 34 20.18 -5.63 18.00
N ILE A 35 19.06 -6.27 17.67
CA ILE A 35 17.77 -5.60 17.56
C ILE A 35 17.30 -5.23 18.96
N GLU A 36 17.23 -3.93 19.25
CA GLU A 36 16.57 -3.40 20.44
C GLU A 36 15.14 -2.98 20.12
N ILE A 37 14.22 -3.21 21.05
CA ILE A 37 12.80 -2.88 20.91
C ILE A 37 12.44 -1.81 21.95
N LYS A 38 11.80 -0.72 21.50
CA LYS A 38 11.38 0.38 22.36
C LYS A 38 9.87 0.63 22.25
N ASN A 39 9.25 1.10 23.35
CA ASN A 39 7.88 1.63 23.37
C ASN A 39 6.83 0.60 22.87
N ILE A 40 7.04 -0.68 23.17
CA ILE A 40 6.15 -1.76 22.71
C ILE A 40 4.77 -1.65 23.35
N GLU A 41 4.67 -1.04 24.54
CA GLU A 41 3.40 -0.79 25.22
C GLU A 41 2.45 0.12 24.43
N PHE A 42 2.97 0.96 23.53
CA PHE A 42 2.15 1.84 22.69
C PHE A 42 1.66 1.18 21.39
N LEU A 43 2.13 -0.03 21.07
CA LEU A 43 1.82 -0.70 19.80
C LEU A 43 0.31 -0.94 19.61
N ILE A 44 -0.43 -1.20 20.69
CA ILE A 44 -1.88 -1.37 20.63
C ILE A 44 -2.57 -0.07 20.17
N ASN A 45 -2.11 1.09 20.67
CA ASN A 45 -2.66 2.38 20.26
C ASN A 45 -2.35 2.65 18.79
N ASP A 46 -1.14 2.31 18.34
CA ASP A 46 -0.74 2.46 16.95
C ASP A 46 -1.60 1.59 16.01
N VAL A 47 -1.95 0.36 16.42
CA VAL A 47 -2.88 -0.50 15.66
C VAL A 47 -4.24 0.17 15.47
N PHE A 48 -4.82 0.71 16.54
CA PHE A 48 -6.13 1.40 16.44
C PHE A 48 -6.04 2.64 15.55
N LEU A 49 -4.97 3.42 15.67
CA LEU A 49 -4.73 4.59 14.84
C LEU A 49 -4.56 4.20 13.37
N ASP A 50 -3.77 3.17 13.07
CA ASP A 50 -3.54 2.71 11.70
C ASP A 50 -4.82 2.18 11.06
N ILE A 51 -5.66 1.44 11.79
CA ILE A 51 -6.98 1.01 11.29
C ILE A 51 -7.86 2.22 11.00
N PHE A 52 -7.89 3.21 11.90
CA PHE A 52 -8.70 4.42 11.72
C PHE A 52 -8.25 5.23 10.50
N VAL A 53 -6.93 5.47 10.36
CA VAL A 53 -6.34 6.18 9.22
C VAL A 53 -6.60 5.44 7.92
N ALA A 54 -6.25 4.15 7.85
CA ALA A 54 -6.46 3.34 6.64
C ALA A 54 -7.94 3.29 6.26
N SER A 55 -8.84 3.13 7.23
CA SER A 55 -10.29 3.13 6.94
C SER A 55 -10.76 4.48 6.40
N SER A 56 -10.35 5.59 7.02
CA SER A 56 -10.76 6.94 6.62
C SER A 56 -10.25 7.29 5.23
N GLU A 57 -8.97 7.01 4.97
CA GLU A 57 -8.33 7.29 3.68
C GLU A 57 -8.92 6.42 2.56
N GLU A 58 -9.13 5.12 2.79
CA GLU A 58 -9.72 4.24 1.77
C GLU A 58 -11.20 4.54 1.53
N ILE A 59 -11.96 4.98 2.55
CA ILE A 59 -13.35 5.44 2.33
C ILE A 59 -13.37 6.69 1.43
N LEU A 60 -12.47 7.64 1.68
CA LEU A 60 -12.47 8.92 0.97
C LEU A 60 -11.84 8.83 -0.43
N PHE A 61 -10.60 8.35 -0.52
CA PHE A 61 -9.82 8.34 -1.74
C PHE A 61 -10.04 7.10 -2.60
N THR A 62 -10.36 5.96 -2.01
CA THR A 62 -10.64 4.75 -2.79
C THR A 62 -12.14 4.63 -3.07
N TYR A 63 -13.00 4.50 -2.07
CA TYR A 63 -14.42 4.28 -2.34
C TYR A 63 -15.11 5.53 -2.93
N ALA A 64 -15.20 6.63 -2.19
CA ALA A 64 -16.00 7.78 -2.59
C ALA A 64 -15.48 8.43 -3.88
N LEU A 65 -14.17 8.64 -3.97
CA LEU A 65 -13.55 9.24 -5.15
C LEU A 65 -13.65 8.34 -6.39
N ILE A 66 -13.45 7.02 -6.29
CA ILE A 66 -13.63 6.12 -7.45
C ILE A 66 -15.08 6.11 -7.92
N MET A 67 -16.05 6.02 -7.00
CA MET A 67 -17.47 6.09 -7.35
C MET A 67 -17.79 7.39 -8.09
N TYR A 68 -17.20 8.51 -7.68
CA TYR A 68 -17.31 9.78 -8.40
C TYR A 68 -16.64 9.75 -9.78
N LEU A 69 -15.40 9.25 -9.88
CA LEU A 69 -14.65 9.18 -11.14
C LEU A 69 -15.34 8.27 -12.18
N GLU A 70 -16.04 7.23 -11.74
CA GLU A 70 -16.83 6.35 -12.60
C GLU A 70 -17.99 7.08 -13.28
N THR A 71 -18.59 8.07 -12.62
CA THR A 71 -19.63 8.93 -13.25
C THR A 71 -19.10 9.78 -14.40
N LYS A 72 -17.77 9.91 -14.55
CA LYS A 72 -17.12 10.72 -15.58
C LYS A 72 -16.78 9.93 -16.85
N ASN A 73 -17.27 8.70 -17.00
CA ASN A 73 -16.99 7.81 -18.15
C ASN A 73 -15.49 7.61 -18.40
N LEU A 74 -14.68 7.65 -17.34
CA LEU A 74 -13.24 7.42 -17.43
C LEU A 74 -12.96 5.93 -17.60
N SER A 75 -11.87 5.60 -18.29
CA SER A 75 -11.43 4.21 -18.39
C SER A 75 -10.96 3.69 -17.03
N PHE A 76 -11.07 2.38 -16.84
CA PHE A 76 -10.59 1.67 -15.63
C PHE A 76 -9.19 2.12 -15.18
N PHE A 77 -8.26 2.24 -16.14
CA PHE A 77 -6.89 2.68 -15.86
C PHE A 77 -6.84 4.12 -15.36
N LYS A 78 -7.54 5.05 -16.02
CA LYS A 78 -7.56 6.47 -15.63
C LYS A 78 -8.13 6.66 -14.23
N ILE A 79 -9.17 5.91 -13.88
CA ILE A 79 -9.77 5.94 -12.53
C ILE A 79 -8.73 5.60 -11.47
N ILE A 80 -7.99 4.50 -11.65
CA ILE A 80 -6.94 4.07 -10.71
C ILE A 80 -5.82 5.11 -10.61
N ILE A 81 -5.32 5.60 -11.75
CA ILE A 81 -4.25 6.59 -11.76
C ILE A 81 -4.68 7.89 -11.07
N PHE A 82 -5.88 8.41 -11.35
CA PHE A 82 -6.34 9.66 -10.74
C PHE A 82 -6.64 9.51 -9.26
N SER A 83 -7.26 8.40 -8.85
CA SER A 83 -7.47 8.09 -7.43
C SER A 83 -6.13 8.09 -6.67
N ALA A 84 -5.16 7.30 -7.15
CA ALA A 84 -3.83 7.20 -6.56
C ALA A 84 -3.08 8.54 -6.54
N LEU A 85 -3.19 9.33 -7.62
CA LEU A 85 -2.54 10.62 -7.73
C LEU A 85 -3.13 11.64 -6.75
N ILE A 86 -4.46 11.70 -6.63
CA ILE A 86 -5.13 12.61 -5.68
C ILE A 86 -4.78 12.21 -4.24
N PHE A 87 -4.77 10.91 -3.93
CA PHE A 87 -4.34 10.40 -2.63
C PHE A 87 -2.90 10.82 -2.30
N ALA A 88 -1.97 10.63 -3.23
CA ALA A 88 -0.58 11.06 -3.08
C ALA A 88 -0.45 12.58 -2.89
N LEU A 89 -1.14 13.37 -3.71
CA LEU A 89 -1.07 14.83 -3.66
C LEU A 89 -1.68 15.41 -2.37
N ALA A 90 -2.66 14.74 -1.75
CA ALA A 90 -3.21 15.15 -0.47
C ALA A 90 -2.14 15.20 0.64
N HIS A 91 -1.09 14.39 0.52
CA HIS A 91 0.03 14.37 1.47
C HIS A 91 0.98 15.55 1.34
N LEU A 92 0.89 16.37 0.28
CA LEU A 92 1.66 17.62 0.19
C LEU A 92 1.33 18.61 1.30
N LEU A 93 0.17 18.46 1.96
CA LEU A 93 -0.17 19.23 3.17
C LEU A 93 0.86 19.02 4.30
N ASN A 94 1.53 17.87 4.33
CA ASN A 94 2.54 17.53 5.33
C ASN A 94 3.86 18.30 5.17
N ILE A 95 4.07 19.05 4.07
CA ILE A 95 5.22 19.95 3.92
C ILE A 95 5.29 20.99 5.06
N THR A 96 4.14 21.31 5.67
CA THR A 96 4.08 22.22 6.82
C THR A 96 4.50 21.57 8.14
N LEU A 97 4.56 20.24 8.20
CA LEU A 97 4.82 19.45 9.41
C LEU A 97 6.16 18.69 9.34
N ASP A 98 6.65 18.40 8.14
CA ASP A 98 7.91 17.70 7.87
C ASP A 98 8.69 18.39 6.73
N ASN A 99 9.93 17.99 6.51
CA ASN A 99 10.73 18.52 5.41
C ASN A 99 10.21 18.08 4.04
N ILE A 100 10.53 18.91 3.03
CA ILE A 100 10.05 18.71 1.67
C ILE A 100 10.51 17.37 1.06
N PHE A 101 11.72 16.91 1.40
CA PHE A 101 12.27 15.68 0.84
C PHE A 101 11.50 14.46 1.35
N ASN A 102 11.26 14.37 2.66
CA ASN A 102 10.44 13.32 3.26
C ASN A 102 9.01 13.35 2.75
N THR A 103 8.42 14.54 2.60
CA THR A 103 7.05 14.66 2.08
C THR A 103 6.95 14.22 0.62
N LEU A 104 7.95 14.50 -0.20
CA LEU A 104 8.00 14.03 -1.59
C LEU A 104 8.19 12.51 -1.66
N LEU A 105 9.03 11.93 -0.80
CA LEU A 105 9.14 10.48 -0.66
C LEU A 105 7.81 9.86 -0.22
N GLN A 106 7.09 10.54 0.69
CA GLN A 106 5.75 10.15 1.11
C GLN A 106 4.75 10.16 -0.04
N CYS A 107 4.71 11.24 -0.83
CA CYS A 107 3.86 11.28 -2.01
C CYS A 107 4.18 10.13 -2.97
N LEU A 108 5.46 9.80 -3.18
CA LEU A 108 5.87 8.71 -4.06
C LEU A 108 5.38 7.34 -3.58
N TYR A 109 5.58 7.00 -2.30
CA TYR A 109 5.10 5.71 -1.80
C TYR A 109 3.56 5.67 -1.65
N CYS A 110 2.92 6.78 -1.24
CA CYS A 110 1.46 6.88 -1.19
C CYS A 110 0.83 6.71 -2.57
N PHE A 111 1.47 7.22 -3.62
CA PHE A 111 1.04 6.94 -5.00
C PHE A 111 1.07 5.43 -5.29
N GLY A 112 2.14 4.73 -4.91
CA GLY A 112 2.27 3.28 -5.05
C GLY A 112 1.18 2.50 -4.31
N ILE A 113 0.91 2.85 -3.04
CA ILE A 113 -0.17 2.26 -2.23
C ILE A 113 -1.51 2.52 -2.91
N GLY A 114 -1.78 3.77 -3.30
CA GLY A 114 -3.02 4.19 -3.95
C GLY A 114 -3.28 3.44 -5.26
N LEU A 115 -2.24 3.12 -6.04
CA LEU A 115 -2.38 2.28 -7.24
C LEU A 115 -2.89 0.89 -6.91
N ILE A 116 -2.36 0.28 -5.83
CA ILE A 116 -2.72 -1.08 -5.41
C ILE A 116 -4.12 -1.09 -4.82
N THR A 117 -4.43 -0.18 -3.89
CA THR A 117 -5.72 -0.15 -3.19
C THR A 117 -6.87 0.23 -4.11
N SER A 118 -6.65 1.17 -5.03
CA SER A 118 -7.61 1.51 -6.08
C SER A 118 -7.81 0.32 -7.02
N PHE A 119 -6.76 -0.37 -7.44
CA PHE A 119 -6.87 -1.55 -8.29
C PHE A 119 -7.65 -2.69 -7.60
N MET A 120 -7.34 -2.99 -6.33
CA MET A 120 -8.07 -3.95 -5.51
C MET A 120 -9.56 -3.62 -5.46
N PHE A 121 -9.91 -2.36 -5.20
CA PHE A 121 -11.31 -1.95 -5.10
C PHE A 121 -12.04 -2.03 -6.44
N VAL A 122 -11.50 -1.49 -7.54
CA VAL A 122 -12.21 -1.52 -8.84
C VAL A 122 -12.39 -2.96 -9.33
N SER A 123 -11.42 -3.85 -9.08
CA SER A 123 -11.49 -5.26 -9.49
C SER A 123 -12.39 -6.13 -8.59
N THR A 124 -12.47 -5.86 -7.29
CA THR A 124 -13.20 -6.73 -6.35
C THR A 124 -14.51 -6.14 -5.86
N ARG A 125 -14.69 -4.83 -5.93
CA ARG A 125 -15.73 -4.04 -5.25
C ARG A 125 -15.79 -4.30 -3.74
N ASN A 126 -14.67 -4.70 -3.15
CA ASN A 126 -14.54 -4.94 -1.73
C ASN A 126 -13.56 -3.93 -1.12
N ILE A 127 -14.09 -2.92 -0.44
CA ILE A 127 -13.28 -1.90 0.25
C ILE A 127 -12.48 -2.48 1.41
N ILE A 128 -12.96 -3.56 2.05
CA ILE A 128 -12.28 -4.18 3.20
C ILE A 128 -10.92 -4.74 2.79
N LEU A 129 -10.77 -5.22 1.55
CA LEU A 129 -9.48 -5.68 1.05
C LEU A 129 -8.47 -4.54 0.95
N SER A 130 -8.90 -3.38 0.44
CA SER A 130 -8.08 -2.18 0.34
C SER A 130 -7.70 -1.64 1.72
N ILE A 131 -8.66 -1.57 2.65
CA ILE A 131 -8.43 -1.17 4.05
C ILE A 131 -7.44 -2.11 4.72
N LEU A 132 -7.62 -3.43 4.58
CA LEU A 132 -6.73 -4.43 5.18
C LEU A 132 -5.31 -4.28 4.64
N PHE A 133 -5.15 -4.16 3.32
CA PHE A 133 -3.84 -3.97 2.71
C PHE A 133 -3.15 -2.70 3.21
N HIS A 134 -3.85 -1.57 3.21
CA HIS A 134 -3.30 -0.29 3.64
C HIS A 134 -2.96 -0.30 5.14
N PHE A 135 -3.86 -0.82 5.98
CA PHE A 135 -3.59 -1.03 7.41
C PHE A 135 -2.32 -1.86 7.62
N LEU A 136 -2.19 -3.02 6.97
CA LEU A 136 -1.01 -3.87 7.13
C LEU A 136 0.26 -3.19 6.62
N PHE A 137 0.16 -2.41 5.54
CA PHE A 137 1.28 -1.61 5.07
C PHE A 137 1.74 -0.60 6.14
N ASN A 138 0.82 0.20 6.69
CA ASN A 138 1.15 1.18 7.73
C ASN A 138 1.68 0.50 8.99
N PHE A 139 1.01 -0.56 9.43
CA PHE A 139 1.39 -1.27 10.64
C PHE A 139 2.80 -1.87 10.53
N PHE A 140 3.08 -2.66 9.50
CA PHE A 140 4.37 -3.36 9.39
C PHE A 140 5.52 -2.45 8.95
N ASN A 141 5.28 -1.49 8.06
CA ASN A 141 6.35 -0.62 7.54
C ASN A 141 6.59 0.63 8.39
N ARG A 142 5.63 1.07 9.20
CA ARG A 142 5.77 2.24 10.08
C ARG A 142 5.66 1.83 11.55
N SER A 143 4.47 1.50 12.02
CA SER A 143 4.18 1.42 13.45
C SER A 143 4.98 0.35 14.19
N LEU A 144 5.10 -0.86 13.62
CA LEU A 144 5.93 -1.92 14.15
C LEU A 144 7.42 -1.64 13.87
N PHE A 145 7.74 -1.19 12.66
CA PHE A 145 9.13 -0.98 12.23
C PHE A 145 9.85 0.06 13.09
N GLU A 146 9.18 1.16 13.43
CA GLU A 146 9.70 2.23 14.29
C GLU A 146 9.95 1.79 15.73
N LYS A 147 9.44 0.63 16.16
CA LYS A 147 9.77 0.06 17.48
C LYS A 147 11.16 -0.55 17.52
N PHE A 148 11.70 -0.93 16.36
CA PHE A 148 13.06 -1.47 16.27
C PHE A 148 14.07 -0.32 16.20
N ILE A 149 15.03 -0.31 17.12
CA ILE A 149 16.19 0.58 17.03
C ILE A 149 17.20 -0.11 16.12
N ILE A 150 17.29 0.38 14.89
CA ILE A 150 18.15 -0.19 13.85
C ILE A 150 18.87 0.91 13.10
N HIS A 151 20.17 0.70 12.86
CA HIS A 151 20.99 1.60 12.06
C HIS A 151 21.17 1.02 10.68
N ILE A 152 20.31 1.43 9.74
CA ILE A 152 20.35 0.96 8.36
C ILE A 152 20.99 2.05 7.47
N PRO A 153 22.04 1.73 6.70
CA PRO A 153 22.57 2.64 5.69
C PRO A 153 21.48 3.01 4.67
N MET A 154 21.29 4.31 4.42
CA MET A 154 20.30 4.82 3.46
C MET A 154 20.33 4.13 2.08
N PRO A 155 21.50 3.81 1.48
CA PRO A 155 21.53 3.09 0.21
C PRO A 155 20.88 1.70 0.26
N ILE A 156 21.00 0.99 1.38
CA ILE A 156 20.37 -0.34 1.58
C ILE A 156 18.85 -0.17 1.71
N PHE A 157 18.40 0.81 2.49
CA PHE A 157 16.99 1.15 2.62
C PHE A 157 16.33 1.40 1.25
N ILE A 158 16.96 2.26 0.44
CA ILE A 158 16.47 2.60 -0.91
C ILE A 158 16.47 1.36 -1.82
N LEU A 159 17.57 0.60 -1.83
CA LEU A 159 17.71 -0.57 -2.69
C LEU A 159 16.61 -1.61 -2.45
N VAL A 160 16.35 -1.95 -1.18
CA VAL A 160 15.35 -2.96 -0.81
C VAL A 160 13.94 -2.48 -1.17
N ASN A 161 13.56 -1.26 -0.76
CA ASN A 161 12.22 -0.74 -1.04
C ASN A 161 11.97 -0.50 -2.53
N CYS A 162 12.95 0.01 -3.28
CA CYS A 162 12.83 0.16 -4.73
C CYS A 162 12.71 -1.19 -5.45
N SER A 163 13.44 -2.21 -5.01
CA SER A 163 13.36 -3.56 -5.58
C SER A 163 11.97 -4.16 -5.38
N ILE A 164 11.41 -4.03 -4.18
CA ILE A 164 10.06 -4.53 -3.87
C ILE A 164 9.00 -3.75 -4.62
N ALA A 165 9.13 -2.41 -4.70
CA ALA A 165 8.23 -1.57 -5.47
C ALA A 165 8.24 -1.96 -6.95
N LEU A 166 9.41 -2.21 -7.55
CA LEU A 166 9.55 -2.65 -8.93
C LEU A 166 8.88 -4.01 -9.17
N LEU A 167 9.13 -5.01 -8.30
CA LEU A 167 8.51 -6.33 -8.39
C LEU A 167 6.99 -6.24 -8.28
N THR A 168 6.51 -5.43 -7.35
CA THR A 168 5.08 -5.19 -7.11
C THR A 168 4.43 -4.52 -8.32
N PHE A 169 5.09 -3.53 -8.92
CA PHE A 169 4.61 -2.85 -10.11
C PHE A 169 4.59 -3.77 -11.35
N ILE A 170 5.63 -4.59 -11.54
CA ILE A 170 5.65 -5.61 -12.61
C ILE A 170 4.50 -6.59 -12.43
N TYR A 171 4.28 -7.07 -11.20
CA TYR A 171 3.18 -7.98 -10.89
C TYR A 171 1.81 -7.34 -11.16
N TRP A 172 1.64 -6.07 -10.77
CA TRP A 172 0.46 -5.29 -11.09
C TRP A 172 0.18 -5.23 -12.59
N LEU A 173 1.20 -4.95 -13.42
CA LEU A 173 1.05 -4.93 -14.88
C LEU A 173 0.63 -6.30 -15.44
N ILE A 174 1.15 -7.40 -14.88
CA ILE A 174 0.80 -8.77 -15.29
C ILE A 174 -0.68 -9.06 -15.00
N ILE A 175 -1.16 -8.75 -13.79
CA ILE A 175 -2.56 -8.98 -13.43
C ILE A 175 -3.47 -8.04 -14.20
N TYR A 176 -3.10 -6.78 -14.34
CA TYR A 176 -3.89 -5.80 -15.07
C TYR A 176 -4.17 -6.26 -16.52
N LYS A 177 -3.21 -6.91 -17.17
CA LYS A 177 -3.40 -7.55 -18.49
C LYS A 177 -4.36 -8.74 -18.46
N LYS A 178 -4.44 -9.45 -17.32
CA LYS A 178 -5.34 -10.60 -17.08
C LYS A 178 -6.69 -10.20 -16.47
N ARG A 179 -7.02 -8.90 -16.41
CA ARG A 179 -8.20 -8.39 -15.69
C ARG A 179 -9.54 -8.95 -16.15
N THR A 180 -9.65 -9.52 -17.35
CA THR A 180 -10.88 -10.15 -17.85
C THR A 180 -11.27 -11.41 -17.06
N ILE A 181 -10.39 -11.90 -16.18
CA ILE A 181 -10.56 -13.10 -15.35
C ILE A 181 -10.83 -12.74 -13.86
N LEU A 182 -10.75 -11.45 -13.50
CA LEU A 182 -11.03 -10.90 -12.15
C LEU A 182 -12.47 -10.36 -12.06
#